data_AF-A0A0L0BK77-F1
#
_entry.id   AF-A0A0L0BK77-F1
#
_cell.length_a   1.000
_cell.length_b   1.000
_cell.length_c   1.000
_cell.angle_alpha   90.00
_cell.angle_beta   90.00
_cell.angle_gamma   90.00
#
_symmetry.space_group_name_H-M   'P 1'
#
loop_
_entity.id
_entity.type
_entity.pdbx_description
1 polymer ?
#
loop_
_entity_poly.entity_id
_entity_poly.type
_entity_poly.pdbx_seq_one_letter_code
_entity_poly.pdbx_strand_id
1 'polypeptide(L)'
;MSNRTKKIGSRTGIITAVAALGVGLLSPVSAAYADEEAPTIQQLTEDCDGSGWNHGGTGWTMFLDGCTFEEESSTTYKDWKAVGDTVTNCTADRGVIDQALTGSESWSSGGSIGGSASAVKSFFTGGLSGEYNWNHTVTETNASTIHVEPGRKATLTAGAEIHEKKGRIRVNYSSQLAGHYIWYINDVTISTPTGYTETGQDNKDCSETLLNGR
;
A
#
# COMPACT_ATOMS: atom_id res chain seq x y z
N MET A 1 54.09 1.81 53.82
CA MET A 1 53.26 1.76 55.05
C MET A 1 52.61 0.38 55.12
N SER A 2 52.78 -0.28 56.28
CA SER A 2 52.16 -1.53 56.81
C SER A 2 51.21 -2.29 55.87
N ASN A 3 51.47 -3.53 55.42
CA ASN A 3 51.81 -4.79 56.08
C ASN A 3 50.72 -5.34 57.03
N ARG A 4 50.08 -6.45 56.60
CA ARG A 4 49.49 -7.61 57.35
C ARG A 4 48.69 -8.45 56.34
N THR A 5 49.23 -9.46 55.65
CA THR A 5 49.65 -10.82 56.04
C THR A 5 48.60 -11.72 56.72
N LYS A 6 48.12 -12.71 55.93
CA LYS A 6 48.18 -14.19 56.13
C LYS A 6 47.07 -15.00 56.83
N LYS A 7 46.95 -16.22 56.24
CA LYS A 7 46.51 -17.56 56.73
C LYS A 7 45.02 -17.87 56.60
N ILE A 8 44.60 -18.81 55.73
CA ILE A 8 44.75 -20.29 55.76
C ILE A 8 44.22 -20.89 57.07
N GLY A 9 43.12 -21.63 56.98
CA GLY A 9 42.56 -22.44 58.05
C GLY A 9 41.46 -23.37 57.55
N SER A 10 41.86 -24.59 57.19
CA SER A 10 41.00 -25.75 56.96
C SER A 10 40.19 -26.11 58.21
N ARG A 11 38.88 -26.38 58.07
CA ARG A 11 38.15 -27.25 58.99
C ARG A 11 37.14 -28.12 58.23
N THR A 12 37.51 -29.39 58.16
CA THR A 12 36.68 -30.56 57.89
C THR A 12 35.41 -30.55 58.74
N GLY A 13 34.26 -30.76 58.10
CA GLY A 13 32.99 -31.09 58.73
C GLY A 13 32.26 -32.11 57.85
N ILE A 14 32.50 -33.39 58.12
CA ILE A 14 31.71 -34.53 57.61
C ILE A 14 30.44 -34.58 58.45
N ILE A 15 29.23 -34.54 57.86
CA ILE A 15 28.11 -35.43 58.25
C ILE A 15 27.14 -35.64 57.07
N THR A 16 26.94 -36.92 56.74
CA THR A 16 25.77 -37.56 56.07
C THR A 16 25.40 -37.21 54.63
N ALA A 17 25.82 -38.10 53.72
CA ALA A 17 25.11 -38.40 52.50
C ALA A 17 23.76 -39.08 52.83
N VAL A 18 22.66 -38.48 52.39
CA VAL A 18 21.40 -39.21 52.15
C VAL A 18 21.35 -39.45 50.65
N ALA A 19 21.64 -40.69 50.25
CA ALA A 19 21.41 -41.16 48.89
C ALA A 19 19.90 -41.31 48.68
N ALA A 20 19.28 -40.28 48.09
CA ALA A 20 18.01 -40.44 47.39
C ALA A 20 18.32 -40.63 45.90
N LEU A 21 18.23 -41.88 45.44
CA LEU A 21 18.20 -42.23 44.03
C LEU A 21 16.94 -41.63 43.42
N GLY A 22 17.07 -40.43 42.85
CA GLY A 22 16.11 -39.86 41.92
C GLY A 22 16.87 -39.46 40.67
N VAL A 23 16.77 -40.26 39.61
CA VAL A 23 17.22 -39.88 38.27
C VAL A 23 16.28 -38.76 37.78
N GLY A 24 16.54 -37.54 38.22
CA GLY A 24 15.91 -36.34 37.71
C GLY A 24 16.65 -35.92 36.45
N LEU A 25 16.07 -36.24 35.30
CA LEU A 25 16.47 -35.67 34.01
C LEU A 25 16.42 -34.14 34.16
N LEU A 26 17.58 -33.48 34.15
CA LEU A 26 17.67 -32.05 33.84
C LEU A 26 17.39 -31.92 32.34
N SER A 27 16.11 -31.93 31.97
CA SER A 27 15.70 -31.48 30.65
C SER A 27 16.15 -30.02 30.51
N PRO A 28 16.80 -29.62 29.40
CA PRO A 28 16.97 -28.21 29.12
C PRO A 28 15.58 -27.60 29.06
N VAL A 29 15.28 -26.68 29.99
CA VAL A 29 14.14 -25.77 29.85
C VAL A 29 14.50 -24.91 28.65
N SER A 30 14.05 -25.34 27.47
CA SER A 30 13.96 -24.45 26.33
C SER A 30 13.03 -23.34 26.79
N ALA A 31 13.50 -22.10 26.77
CA ALA A 31 12.63 -20.95 26.95
C ALA A 31 11.47 -21.15 25.96
N ALA A 32 10.28 -21.42 26.50
CA ALA A 32 9.07 -21.39 25.71
C ALA A 32 8.88 -19.93 25.34
N TYR A 33 9.42 -19.52 24.19
CA TYR A 33 8.84 -18.40 23.48
C TYR A 33 7.40 -18.83 23.24
N ALA A 34 6.47 -18.14 23.89
CA ALA A 34 5.08 -18.23 23.51
C ALA A 34 5.06 -18.02 21.99
N ASP A 35 4.48 -18.97 21.27
CA ASP A 35 4.23 -18.88 19.84
C ASP A 35 3.17 -17.80 19.66
N GLU A 36 3.58 -16.54 19.77
CA GLU A 36 2.69 -15.41 19.55
C GLU A 36 2.38 -15.35 18.06
N GLU A 37 1.10 -15.41 17.73
CA GLU A 37 0.63 -15.48 16.35
C GLU A 37 1.11 -14.28 15.54
N ALA A 38 1.60 -14.53 14.33
CA ALA A 38 2.06 -13.47 13.42
C ALA A 38 0.92 -12.48 13.14
N PRO A 39 1.19 -11.16 13.13
CA PRO A 39 0.18 -10.17 12.84
C PRO A 39 -0.36 -10.34 11.41
N THR A 40 -1.67 -10.16 11.28
CA THR A 40 -2.35 -10.13 9.98
C THR A 40 -1.98 -8.86 9.20
N ILE A 41 -2.13 -8.90 7.88
CA ILE A 41 -1.96 -7.70 7.03
C ILE A 41 -2.90 -6.56 7.47
N GLN A 42 -4.11 -6.90 7.93
CA GLN A 42 -5.04 -5.91 8.45
C GLN A 42 -4.49 -5.22 9.70
N GLN A 43 -3.97 -5.97 10.67
CA GLN A 43 -3.37 -5.39 11.88
C GLN A 43 -2.15 -4.51 11.56
N LEU A 44 -1.28 -4.97 10.65
CA LEU A 44 -0.15 -4.17 10.19
C LEU A 44 -0.60 -2.89 9.45
N THR A 45 -1.73 -2.96 8.74
CA THR A 45 -2.33 -1.79 8.07
C THR A 45 -2.87 -0.79 9.06
N GLU A 46 -3.64 -1.27 10.04
CA GLU A 46 -4.24 -0.47 11.11
C GLU A 46 -3.15 0.21 11.98
N ASP A 47 -2.02 -0.48 12.22
CA ASP A 47 -0.89 0.13 12.92
C ASP A 47 -0.28 1.28 12.12
N CYS A 48 -0.01 1.08 10.84
CA CYS A 48 0.63 2.11 10.01
C CYS A 48 -0.26 3.30 9.67
N ASP A 49 -1.58 3.11 9.65
CA ASP A 49 -2.53 4.18 9.38
C ASP A 49 -3.02 4.92 10.64
N GLY A 50 -2.61 4.45 11.82
CA GLY A 50 -2.95 5.03 13.11
C GLY A 50 -4.35 4.69 13.60
N SER A 51 -5.11 3.84 12.89
CA SER A 51 -6.44 3.37 13.31
C SER A 51 -6.39 2.18 14.29
N GLY A 52 -5.24 1.53 14.44
CA GLY A 52 -4.97 0.42 15.36
C GLY A 52 -5.07 0.78 16.84
N TRP A 53 -5.65 1.93 17.19
CA TRP A 53 -5.87 2.36 18.57
C TRP A 53 -6.87 1.42 19.29
N ASN A 54 -6.30 0.40 19.92
CA ASN A 54 -6.75 -0.22 21.14
C ASN A 54 -7.98 -1.16 21.02
N HIS A 55 -7.76 -2.34 20.46
CA HIS A 55 -8.55 -3.53 20.81
C HIS A 55 -7.87 -4.26 21.98
N GLY A 56 -8.15 -3.84 23.22
CA GLY A 56 -7.99 -4.71 24.40
C GLY A 56 -6.76 -4.51 25.30
N GLY A 57 -6.08 -3.36 25.27
CA GLY A 57 -5.01 -3.06 26.24
C GLY A 57 -3.61 -3.58 25.87
N THR A 58 -3.43 -4.10 24.65
CA THR A 58 -2.14 -4.45 24.04
C THR A 58 -1.82 -3.51 22.86
N GLY A 59 -2.03 -2.20 22.99
CA GLY A 59 -1.87 -1.27 21.87
C GLY A 59 -0.45 -1.30 21.28
N TRP A 60 -0.25 -2.06 20.18
CA TRP A 60 1.05 -2.28 19.54
C TRP A 60 1.62 -1.04 18.87
N THR A 61 0.75 -0.09 18.54
CA THR A 61 1.11 1.24 18.03
C THR A 61 2.06 2.00 18.97
N MET A 62 2.09 1.66 20.27
CA MET A 62 3.03 2.30 21.22
C MET A 62 4.50 1.96 20.96
N PHE A 63 4.77 0.90 20.19
CA PHE A 63 6.11 0.48 19.79
C PHE A 63 6.35 0.64 18.29
N LEU A 64 5.40 1.19 17.53
CA LEU A 64 5.61 1.42 16.11
C LEU A 64 6.62 2.56 15.92
N ASP A 65 7.78 2.25 15.36
CA ASP A 65 8.79 3.25 15.00
C ASP A 65 8.43 3.95 13.70
N GLY A 66 7.83 3.21 12.76
CA GLY A 66 7.29 3.77 11.54
C GLY A 66 7.06 2.74 10.44
N CYS A 67 6.41 3.21 9.39
CA CYS A 67 6.17 2.46 8.18
C CYS A 67 6.89 3.12 7.01
N THR A 68 7.54 2.32 6.16
CA THR A 68 8.28 2.81 4.98
C THR A 68 7.83 2.06 3.74
N PHE A 69 7.44 2.76 2.68
CA PHE A 69 7.20 2.15 1.38
C PHE A 69 8.55 1.92 0.70
N GLU A 70 8.81 0.67 0.33
CA GLU A 70 9.97 0.24 -0.42
C GLU A 70 9.51 0.00 -1.86
N GLU A 71 9.88 0.92 -2.76
CA GLU A 71 9.58 0.80 -4.19
C GLU A 71 10.36 -0.37 -4.81
N GLU A 72 9.65 -1.22 -5.53
CA GLU A 72 10.23 -2.34 -6.28
C GLU A 72 10.20 -2.06 -7.79
N SER A 73 9.19 -1.35 -8.26
CA SER A 73 9.10 -0.89 -9.65
C SER A 73 8.21 0.33 -9.79
N SER A 74 8.41 1.06 -10.88
CA SER A 74 7.57 2.20 -11.25
C SER A 74 7.34 2.25 -12.75
N THR A 75 6.20 2.81 -13.13
CA THR A 75 5.81 3.02 -14.53
C THR A 75 4.99 4.29 -14.65
N THR A 76 4.96 4.86 -15.85
CA THR A 76 4.10 5.99 -16.18
C THR A 76 3.28 5.62 -17.39
N TYR A 77 1.97 5.82 -17.31
CA TYR A 77 1.04 5.53 -18.40
C TYR A 77 -0.05 6.59 -18.48
N LYS A 78 -0.81 6.57 -19.56
CA LYS A 78 -1.95 7.48 -19.76
C LYS A 78 -3.25 6.74 -19.48
N ASP A 79 -4.02 7.25 -18.53
CA ASP A 79 -5.37 6.76 -18.26
C ASP A 79 -6.38 7.61 -19.05
N TRP A 80 -6.96 7.01 -20.08
CA TRP A 80 -7.92 7.65 -20.98
C TRP A 80 -9.34 7.33 -20.57
N LYS A 81 -10.19 8.37 -20.58
CA LYS A 81 -11.62 8.26 -20.30
C LYS A 81 -12.42 9.05 -21.34
N ALA A 82 -13.62 8.56 -21.63
CA ALA A 82 -14.55 9.31 -22.47
C ALA A 82 -15.17 10.45 -21.65
N VAL A 83 -15.18 11.66 -22.22
CA VAL A 83 -15.67 12.87 -21.59
C VAL A 83 -16.67 13.55 -22.51
N GLY A 84 -17.96 13.33 -22.26
CA GLY A 84 -19.04 13.91 -23.06
C GLY A 84 -19.80 12.87 -23.89
N ASP A 85 -20.66 13.38 -24.77
CA ASP A 85 -21.60 12.55 -25.53
C ASP A 85 -20.95 11.80 -26.69
N THR A 86 -21.65 10.79 -27.19
CA THR A 86 -21.30 10.08 -28.42
C THR A 86 -22.02 10.71 -29.59
N VAL A 87 -21.28 10.96 -30.66
CA VAL A 87 -21.79 11.41 -31.94
C VAL A 87 -21.70 10.28 -32.94
N THR A 88 -22.81 10.00 -33.61
CA THR A 88 -22.98 8.79 -34.43
C THR A 88 -23.33 9.18 -35.85
N ASN A 89 -22.55 8.70 -36.82
CA ASN A 89 -22.73 8.93 -38.25
C ASN A 89 -22.78 7.60 -39.03
N CYS A 90 -23.56 6.62 -38.55
CA CYS A 90 -23.56 5.26 -39.10
C CYS A 90 -24.24 5.09 -40.47
N THR A 91 -24.78 6.15 -41.04
CA THR A 91 -25.46 6.09 -42.34
C THR A 91 -24.50 6.58 -43.43
N ALA A 92 -24.26 5.75 -44.44
CA ALA A 92 -23.27 6.01 -45.49
C ALA A 92 -23.63 7.17 -46.45
N ASP A 93 -24.87 7.65 -46.39
CA ASP A 93 -25.42 8.73 -47.22
C ASP A 93 -25.30 10.12 -46.58
N ARG A 94 -24.90 10.20 -45.30
CA ARG A 94 -24.63 11.47 -44.64
C ARG A 94 -23.22 11.96 -44.96
N GLY A 95 -23.03 13.28 -44.95
CA GLY A 95 -21.71 13.89 -44.96
C GLY A 95 -21.03 13.79 -43.58
N VAL A 96 -19.86 14.41 -43.46
CA VAL A 96 -19.18 14.60 -42.17
C VAL A 96 -20.08 15.31 -41.16
N ILE A 97 -20.02 14.88 -39.90
CA ILE A 97 -20.60 15.62 -38.76
C ILE A 97 -19.46 16.24 -37.95
N ASP A 98 -19.47 17.56 -37.84
CA ASP A 98 -18.66 18.31 -36.88
C ASP A 98 -19.53 18.71 -35.70
N GLN A 99 -19.15 18.31 -34.49
CA GLN A 99 -19.92 18.62 -33.28
C GLN A 99 -19.02 19.09 -32.14
N ALA A 100 -19.32 20.27 -31.62
CA ALA A 100 -18.71 20.76 -30.40
C ALA A 100 -19.25 19.98 -29.19
N LEU A 101 -18.35 19.36 -28.43
CA LEU A 101 -18.64 18.66 -27.21
C LEU A 101 -17.89 19.28 -26.05
N THR A 102 -18.49 19.19 -24.87
CA THR A 102 -17.85 19.49 -23.61
C THR A 102 -17.93 18.28 -22.69
N GLY A 103 -16.93 18.13 -21.82
CA GLY A 103 -16.89 17.05 -20.84
C GLY A 103 -15.86 17.36 -19.78
N SER A 104 -16.05 16.80 -18.59
CA SER A 104 -15.08 16.92 -17.52
C SER A 104 -14.84 15.58 -16.86
N GLU A 105 -13.61 15.36 -16.40
CA GLU A 105 -13.23 14.16 -15.67
C GLU A 105 -12.12 14.47 -14.67
N SER A 106 -12.08 13.67 -13.61
CA SER A 106 -11.08 13.79 -12.54
C SER A 106 -10.30 12.49 -12.37
N TRP A 107 -9.00 12.65 -12.08
CA TRP A 107 -8.11 11.58 -11.64
C TRP A 107 -7.58 11.94 -10.27
N SER A 108 -7.71 11.03 -9.32
CA SER A 108 -7.22 11.20 -7.96
C SER A 108 -6.17 10.15 -7.66
N SER A 109 -5.26 10.48 -6.75
CA SER A 109 -4.33 9.50 -6.21
C SER A 109 -5.09 8.35 -5.53
N GLY A 110 -4.56 7.15 -5.70
CA GLY A 110 -5.14 5.93 -5.19
C GLY A 110 -4.07 4.87 -4.95
N GLY A 111 -4.49 3.72 -4.46
CA GLY A 111 -3.59 2.62 -4.17
C GLY A 111 -4.32 1.38 -3.70
N SER A 112 -3.64 0.25 -3.70
CA SER A 112 -4.21 -1.04 -3.27
C SER A 112 -3.18 -1.94 -2.61
N ILE A 113 -3.66 -2.87 -1.77
CA ILE A 113 -2.87 -4.00 -1.22
C ILE A 113 -3.52 -5.28 -1.69
N GLY A 114 -2.77 -6.15 -2.37
CA GLY A 114 -3.30 -7.41 -2.92
C GLY A 114 -4.49 -7.21 -3.86
N GLY A 115 -4.58 -6.05 -4.52
CA GLY A 115 -5.70 -5.66 -5.39
C GLY A 115 -6.91 -5.04 -4.69
N SER A 116 -6.90 -4.88 -3.36
CA SER A 116 -7.96 -4.19 -2.61
C SER A 116 -7.64 -2.70 -2.42
N ALA A 117 -8.49 -1.82 -2.94
CA ALA A 117 -8.26 -0.37 -3.01
C ALA A 117 -8.40 0.39 -1.67
N SER A 118 -9.04 -0.20 -0.67
CA SER A 118 -9.40 0.51 0.57
C SER A 118 -8.24 0.64 1.57
N ALA A 119 -7.19 -0.17 1.44
CA ALA A 119 -6.16 -0.27 2.47
C ALA A 119 -5.12 0.85 2.41
N VAL A 120 -4.84 1.43 1.24
CA VAL A 120 -3.63 2.26 1.03
C VAL A 120 -3.79 3.74 1.43
N LYS A 121 -5.02 4.27 1.41
CA LYS A 121 -5.28 5.69 1.71
C LYS A 121 -4.81 6.11 3.09
N SER A 122 -5.00 5.24 4.06
CA SER A 122 -4.85 5.54 5.47
C SER A 122 -3.36 5.56 5.87
N PHE A 123 -2.53 4.70 5.28
CA PHE A 123 -1.05 4.68 5.42
C PHE A 123 -0.38 6.04 5.14
N PHE A 124 -0.77 6.68 4.03
CA PHE A 124 -0.16 7.95 3.61
C PHE A 124 -0.66 9.14 4.43
N THR A 125 -1.88 9.07 4.96
CA THR A 125 -2.38 10.06 5.90
C THR A 125 -1.81 9.90 7.31
N GLY A 126 -1.36 8.69 7.69
CA GLY A 126 -0.93 8.33 9.05
C GLY A 126 0.59 8.37 9.33
N GLY A 127 1.46 8.44 8.32
CA GLY A 127 2.91 8.52 8.59
C GLY A 127 3.87 8.22 7.43
N LEU A 128 3.39 7.68 6.31
CA LEU A 128 4.18 7.47 5.08
C LEU A 128 4.34 8.76 4.22
N SER A 129 3.98 9.91 4.77
CA SER A 129 3.65 11.15 4.06
C SER A 129 4.82 11.97 3.50
N GLY A 130 6.07 11.52 3.68
CA GLY A 130 7.24 12.31 3.33
C GLY A 130 7.41 12.58 1.83
N GLU A 131 6.97 11.65 0.96
CA GLU A 131 7.29 11.69 -0.47
C GLU A 131 6.07 11.59 -1.40
N TYR A 132 4.88 11.34 -0.86
CA TYR A 132 3.69 11.03 -1.66
C TYR A 132 2.57 12.04 -1.44
N ASN A 133 2.24 12.81 -2.49
CA ASN A 133 1.12 13.75 -2.47
C ASN A 133 -0.22 13.00 -2.70
N TRP A 134 -0.69 12.32 -1.66
CA TRP A 134 -1.89 11.50 -1.69
C TRP A 134 -3.19 12.28 -1.96
N ASN A 135 -3.18 13.60 -1.80
CA ASN A 135 -4.34 14.45 -2.09
C ASN A 135 -4.28 15.08 -3.50
N HIS A 136 -3.43 14.57 -4.38
CA HIS A 136 -3.33 15.08 -5.74
C HIS A 136 -4.53 14.60 -6.56
N THR A 137 -5.38 15.55 -6.94
CA THR A 137 -6.47 15.36 -7.89
C THR A 137 -6.27 16.32 -9.05
N VAL A 138 -6.37 15.79 -10.26
CA VAL A 138 -6.36 16.58 -11.49
C VAL A 138 -7.76 16.48 -12.09
N THR A 139 -8.35 17.63 -12.38
CA THR A 139 -9.66 17.72 -13.05
C THR A 139 -9.47 18.45 -14.35
N GLU A 140 -9.92 17.84 -15.44
CA GLU A 140 -9.91 18.48 -16.75
C GLU A 140 -11.32 18.80 -17.18
N THR A 141 -11.49 19.99 -17.75
CA THR A 141 -12.71 20.38 -18.46
C THR A 141 -12.34 20.65 -19.90
N ASN A 142 -12.88 19.84 -20.79
CA ASN A 142 -12.56 19.84 -22.20
C ASN A 142 -13.72 20.43 -22.99
N ALA A 143 -13.37 21.24 -23.99
CA ALA A 143 -14.29 21.68 -25.02
C ALA A 143 -13.58 21.50 -26.37
N SER A 144 -14.09 20.61 -27.22
CA SER A 144 -13.49 20.38 -28.55
C SER A 144 -14.55 20.05 -29.57
N THR A 145 -14.26 20.37 -30.83
CA THR A 145 -15.09 19.93 -31.96
C THR A 145 -14.55 18.58 -32.41
N ILE A 146 -15.39 17.55 -32.35
CA ILE A 146 -15.07 16.23 -32.89
C ILE A 146 -15.58 16.11 -34.33
N HIS A 147 -14.84 15.36 -35.13
CA HIS A 147 -15.10 15.16 -36.55
C HIS A 147 -15.48 13.70 -36.80
N VAL A 148 -16.69 13.45 -37.31
CA VAL A 148 -17.23 12.10 -37.49
C VAL A 148 -17.57 11.84 -38.96
N GLU A 149 -16.73 11.03 -39.59
CA GLU A 149 -16.91 10.57 -40.96
C GLU A 149 -18.14 9.64 -41.11
N PRO A 150 -18.69 9.49 -42.32
CA PRO A 150 -19.77 8.55 -42.57
C PRO A 150 -19.35 7.10 -42.26
N GLY A 151 -20.25 6.33 -41.67
CA GLY A 151 -20.01 4.97 -41.19
C GLY A 151 -19.35 4.88 -39.81
N ARG A 152 -19.07 6.01 -39.15
CA ARG A 152 -18.31 6.05 -37.89
C ARG A 152 -19.11 6.63 -36.73
N LYS A 153 -18.62 6.39 -35.53
CA LYS A 153 -19.06 7.05 -34.29
C LYS A 153 -17.86 7.49 -33.50
N ALA A 154 -18.01 8.58 -32.75
CA ALA A 154 -16.93 9.11 -31.94
C ALA A 154 -17.42 9.72 -30.64
N THR A 155 -16.51 9.84 -29.68
CA THR A 155 -16.71 10.59 -28.45
C THR A 155 -15.44 11.38 -28.11
N LEU A 156 -15.62 12.50 -27.41
CA LEU A 156 -14.52 13.27 -26.87
C LEU A 156 -13.87 12.46 -25.73
N THR A 157 -12.55 12.46 -25.65
CA THR A 157 -11.80 11.77 -24.59
C THR A 157 -10.87 12.73 -23.87
N ALA A 158 -10.54 12.41 -22.63
CA ALA A 158 -9.48 13.05 -21.88
C ALA A 158 -8.58 11.99 -21.25
N GLY A 159 -7.28 12.26 -21.28
CA GLY A 159 -6.25 11.43 -20.70
C GLY A 159 -5.54 12.19 -19.59
N ALA A 160 -5.22 11.50 -18.50
CA ALA A 160 -4.25 11.98 -17.52
C ALA A 160 -3.05 11.03 -17.48
N GLU A 161 -1.86 11.59 -17.35
CA GLU A 161 -0.68 10.80 -17.06
C GLU A 161 -0.67 10.38 -15.58
N ILE A 162 -0.58 9.08 -15.37
CA ILE A 162 -0.56 8.43 -14.06
C ILE A 162 0.83 7.85 -13.84
N HIS A 163 1.46 8.22 -12.74
CA HIS A 163 2.66 7.57 -12.25
C HIS A 163 2.25 6.49 -11.25
N GLU A 164 2.56 5.24 -11.57
CA GLU A 164 2.27 4.07 -10.73
C GLU A 164 3.56 3.49 -10.17
N LYS A 165 3.54 3.16 -8.88
CA LYS A 165 4.63 2.50 -8.15
C LYS A 165 4.11 1.23 -7.51
N LYS A 166 4.90 0.16 -7.59
CA LYS A 166 4.64 -1.12 -6.93
C LYS A 166 5.76 -1.44 -5.96
N GLY A 167 5.40 -2.06 -4.85
CA GLY A 167 6.37 -2.51 -3.88
C GLY A 167 5.72 -3.05 -2.63
N ARG A 168 6.33 -2.76 -1.49
CA ARG A 168 5.92 -3.26 -0.18
C ARG A 168 6.06 -2.20 0.89
N ILE A 169 5.34 -2.36 2.00
CA ILE A 169 5.50 -1.53 3.19
C ILE A 169 6.28 -2.32 4.23
N ARG A 170 7.42 -1.77 4.65
CA ARG A 170 8.18 -2.23 5.81
C ARG A 170 7.61 -1.57 7.06
N VAL A 171 7.11 -2.39 7.98
CA VAL A 171 6.61 -1.98 9.30
C VAL A 171 7.71 -2.26 10.32
N ASN A 172 8.17 -1.23 11.02
CA ASN A 172 9.25 -1.34 12.00
C ASN A 172 8.72 -1.03 13.40
N TYR A 173 9.03 -1.90 14.36
CA TYR A 173 8.70 -1.72 15.77
C TYR A 173 9.99 -1.59 16.61
N SER A 174 9.95 -0.79 17.69
CA SER A 174 11.03 -0.67 18.69
C SER A 174 11.09 -1.86 19.65
N SER A 175 10.05 -2.69 19.68
CA SER A 175 9.99 -3.95 20.43
C SER A 175 9.55 -5.09 19.52
N GLN A 176 9.93 -6.33 19.87
CA GLN A 176 9.51 -7.49 19.09
C GLN A 176 8.00 -7.68 19.21
N LEU A 177 7.35 -7.82 18.07
CA LEU A 177 5.99 -8.30 17.91
C LEU A 177 6.07 -9.71 17.32
N ALA A 178 5.56 -10.71 18.03
CA ALA A 178 5.67 -12.12 17.65
C ALA A 178 7.12 -12.54 17.28
N GLY A 179 8.11 -12.08 18.06
CA GLY A 179 9.53 -12.41 17.86
C GLY A 179 10.25 -11.62 16.76
N HIS A 180 9.56 -10.71 16.05
CA HIS A 180 10.12 -9.92 14.95
C HIS A 180 10.00 -8.41 15.21
N TYR A 181 11.04 -7.67 14.85
CA TYR A 181 11.01 -6.19 14.84
C TYR A 181 10.45 -5.62 13.54
N ILE A 182 10.52 -6.40 12.45
CA ILE A 182 10.19 -5.94 11.11
C ILE A 182 9.17 -6.88 10.48
N TRP A 183 8.11 -6.30 9.95
CA TRP A 183 7.07 -6.97 9.18
C TRP A 183 6.90 -6.32 7.81
N TYR A 184 6.34 -7.07 6.86
CA TYR A 184 6.15 -6.61 5.49
C TYR A 184 4.71 -6.78 5.04
N ILE A 185 4.18 -5.74 4.40
CA ILE A 185 2.92 -5.78 3.64
C ILE A 185 3.31 -5.73 2.16
N ASN A 186 3.15 -6.85 1.46
CA ASN A 186 3.52 -6.97 0.05
C ASN A 186 2.36 -6.54 -0.87
N ASP A 187 2.64 -6.53 -2.18
CA ASP A 187 1.66 -6.25 -3.24
C ASP A 187 0.96 -4.89 -3.08
N VAL A 188 1.73 -3.88 -2.67
CA VAL A 188 1.28 -2.50 -2.52
C VAL A 188 1.45 -1.78 -3.85
N THR A 189 0.37 -1.22 -4.38
CA THR A 189 0.40 -0.33 -5.55
C THR A 189 -0.06 1.06 -5.17
N ILE A 190 0.61 2.09 -5.68
CA ILE A 190 0.29 3.51 -5.50
C ILE A 190 0.21 4.13 -6.89
N SER A 191 -0.87 4.87 -7.16
CA SER A 191 -1.08 5.55 -8.43
C SER A 191 -1.36 7.02 -8.16
N THR A 192 -0.61 7.91 -8.78
CA THR A 192 -0.74 9.37 -8.60
C THR A 192 -0.75 10.06 -9.96
N PRO A 193 -1.74 10.92 -10.25
CA PRO A 193 -1.69 11.75 -11.45
C PRO A 193 -0.50 12.69 -11.41
N THR A 194 0.18 12.93 -12.54
CA THR A 194 1.36 13.80 -12.60
C THR A 194 1.01 15.27 -12.76
N GLY A 195 -0.25 15.57 -13.08
CA GLY A 195 -0.70 16.91 -13.49
C GLY A 195 -0.72 17.11 -15.00
N TYR A 196 -0.10 16.20 -15.79
CA TYR A 196 -0.18 16.26 -17.25
C TYR A 196 -1.48 15.65 -17.75
N THR A 197 -2.16 16.39 -18.63
CA THR A 197 -3.45 16.03 -19.20
C THR A 197 -3.53 16.36 -20.67
N GLU A 198 -4.39 15.65 -21.38
CA GLU A 198 -4.62 15.87 -22.80
C GLU A 198 -6.04 15.51 -23.22
N THR A 199 -6.51 16.18 -24.27
CA THR A 199 -7.78 15.91 -24.92
C THR A 199 -7.56 15.05 -26.16
N GLY A 200 -8.49 14.14 -26.44
CA GLY A 200 -8.47 13.30 -27.63
C GLY A 200 -9.86 13.06 -28.20
N GLN A 201 -9.92 12.23 -29.22
CA GLN A 201 -11.17 11.74 -29.81
C GLN A 201 -11.03 10.24 -29.99
N ASP A 202 -11.95 9.47 -29.42
CA ASP A 202 -12.09 8.05 -29.76
C ASP A 202 -13.03 7.95 -30.95
N ASN A 203 -12.53 7.47 -32.08
CA ASN A 203 -13.24 7.40 -33.35
C ASN A 203 -13.17 5.97 -33.89
N LYS A 204 -14.34 5.36 -34.06
CA LYS A 204 -14.50 3.94 -34.33
C LYS A 204 -15.52 3.69 -35.41
N ASP A 205 -15.41 2.54 -36.07
CA ASP A 205 -16.50 2.09 -36.94
C ASP A 205 -17.77 1.87 -36.12
N CYS A 206 -18.92 2.04 -36.75
CA CYS A 206 -20.19 1.91 -36.04
C CYS A 206 -20.46 0.53 -35.42
N SER A 207 -19.77 -0.51 -35.88
CA SER A 207 -19.81 -1.86 -35.33
C SER A 207 -18.91 -2.08 -34.12
N GLU A 208 -17.93 -1.21 -33.89
CA GLU A 208 -16.97 -1.33 -32.78
C GLU A 208 -17.49 -0.63 -31.53
N THR A 209 -16.90 -0.89 -30.37
CA THR A 209 -17.28 -0.25 -29.11
C THR A 209 -16.33 0.91 -28.80
N LEU A 210 -16.88 2.07 -28.47
CA LEU A 210 -16.13 3.23 -27.98
C LEU A 210 -15.66 3.00 -26.54
N LEU A 211 -14.73 3.84 -26.08
CA LEU A 211 -14.20 3.85 -24.72
C LEU A 211 -15.30 3.99 -23.65
N ASN A 212 -16.44 4.63 -23.97
CA ASN A 212 -17.58 4.74 -23.07
C ASN A 212 -18.54 3.53 -23.11
N GLY A 213 -18.18 2.45 -23.80
CA GLY A 213 -18.96 1.22 -23.90
C GLY A 213 -20.09 1.25 -24.94
N ARG A 214 -20.21 2.31 -25.76
CA ARG A 214 -21.26 2.47 -26.77
C ARG A 214 -20.88 2.03 -28.17
#